data_AF-G4ZTH5-F1
#
_entry.id   AF-G4ZTH5-F1
#
_cell.length_a   1.000
_cell.length_b   1.000
_cell.length_c   1.000
_cell.angle_alpha   90.00
_cell.angle_beta   90.00
_cell.angle_gamma   90.00
#
_symmetry.space_group_name_H-M   'P 1'
#
loop_
_entity.id
_entity.type
_entity.pdbx_description
1 polymer ?
#
loop_
_entity_poly.entity_id
_entity_poly.type
_entity_poly.pdbx_seq_one_letter_code
_entity_poly.pdbx_strand_id
1 'polypeptide(L)'
;MATSEQFLTKNYEKWNNFQDDSDSDSEDVPRVPTQFEVEGDADIVVSTEMLLTPKQVERYRKLEKKQLEVWQVVVRQLRVWSASSAGAEEGQDAVPCRPYCILVNNLYPLGQVVSKKICDPPEVYPSPQTVLDLTLQAMLDPPTSTPQHRPDKVVFPDKNFVGQLRKSYSALGIECSYLSESDGIDAYIQELSQHLIRKDLASVAEVSERPGLISGAGVTTEALSAFYSACDKYAKLEPWNRLAERQAIQVDAVGEEELRLDARHQVGRGTVFSSVISTHTGSGPNGESGDHIRGLALFYTRADLERRVLPPGEKLALMENPELRRCAKCDKRAAPGKELKRCTRCKCTFYCDAQCQRGHWKDHKVSCTPPGDAASGAGEHKIVWGAKEMSILYGPQTSVPFDDLDVVAKHSLPIAKVKLEALYPSAVVFRKGVPSVPDVTELAWLTRALNAQIEIVSNQPLFMQNTMGELLGLDEHNGEQRKVELKCKTFGLDDELVIRNSTVLTMQDVERLRKVIKKQQEGAKETSKEATKGKAESDDDDDYNDGEDLQDGEKGCVVM
;
A
#
# COMPACT_ATOMS: atom_id res chain seq x y z
N MET A 1 22.02 11.80 -3.12
CA MET A 1 21.50 10.72 -2.27
C MET A 1 22.41 10.63 -1.07
N ALA A 2 22.07 11.36 -0.01
CA ALA A 2 22.70 11.19 1.30
C ALA A 2 21.77 10.28 2.08
N THR A 3 22.31 9.19 2.61
CA THR A 3 21.64 8.15 3.41
C THR A 3 20.89 8.79 4.58
N SER A 4 19.57 8.57 4.62
CA SER A 4 18.61 9.08 5.61
C SER A 4 18.76 8.48 7.01
N GLU A 5 19.73 7.59 7.23
CA GLU A 5 19.87 6.80 8.46
C GLU A 5 20.84 7.40 9.50
N GLN A 6 21.55 8.49 9.17
CA GLN A 6 22.65 8.99 10.02
C GLN A 6 22.24 9.79 11.27
N PHE A 7 20.95 9.93 11.59
CA PHE A 7 20.49 10.84 12.66
C PHE A 7 19.87 10.15 13.89
N LEU A 8 19.86 8.82 13.98
CA LEU A 8 19.34 8.09 15.15
C LEU A 8 20.41 7.79 16.22
N THR A 9 21.54 8.51 16.19
CA THR A 9 22.56 8.42 17.22
C THR A 9 22.14 9.21 18.46
N LYS A 10 21.58 8.52 19.47
CA LYS A 10 21.81 8.71 20.92
C LYS A 10 20.72 8.02 21.75
N ASN A 11 21.16 7.06 22.55
CA ASN A 11 20.58 6.38 23.71
C ASN A 11 19.12 6.71 24.11
N TYR A 12 18.36 5.64 24.30
CA TYR A 12 16.95 5.52 24.72
C TYR A 12 16.54 6.36 25.96
N GLU A 13 17.48 6.87 26.77
CA GLU A 13 17.22 7.59 28.03
C GLU A 13 16.63 9.02 27.88
N LYS A 14 16.29 9.48 26.66
CA LYS A 14 15.88 10.88 26.41
C LYS A 14 14.51 11.28 27.00
N TRP A 15 13.64 10.33 27.39
CA TRP A 15 12.25 10.63 27.80
C TRP A 15 12.03 10.82 29.30
N ASN A 16 12.86 10.21 30.16
CA ASN A 16 12.72 10.31 31.62
C ASN A 16 12.99 11.72 32.16
N ASN A 17 13.69 12.57 31.39
CA ASN A 17 14.07 13.93 31.77
C ASN A 17 13.31 15.03 31.02
N PHE A 18 12.26 14.68 30.24
CA PHE A 18 11.42 15.70 29.60
C PHE A 18 10.45 16.30 30.63
N GLN A 19 10.94 17.24 31.43
CA GLN A 19 10.14 18.29 32.07
C GLN A 19 10.30 19.54 31.19
N ASP A 20 9.21 20.00 30.59
CA ASP A 20 9.21 21.23 29.80
C ASP A 20 9.22 22.41 30.77
N ASP A 21 10.37 22.70 31.37
CA ASP A 21 10.57 23.86 32.27
C ASP A 21 10.65 25.20 31.50
N SER A 22 10.15 25.26 30.25
CA SER A 22 10.12 26.52 29.51
C SER A 22 8.88 27.33 29.89
N ASP A 23 9.03 28.13 30.94
CA ASP A 23 8.27 29.34 31.25
C ASP A 23 8.41 30.40 30.13
N SER A 24 8.16 30.05 28.87
CA SER A 24 7.95 31.01 27.79
C SER A 24 6.48 31.02 27.40
N ASP A 25 5.63 31.27 28.39
CA ASP A 25 4.23 31.65 28.26
C ASP A 25 4.16 33.08 27.67
N SER A 26 4.14 33.21 26.34
CA SER A 26 3.68 34.46 25.72
C SER A 26 3.23 34.35 24.26
N GLU A 27 2.80 33.19 23.79
CA GLU A 27 2.08 33.11 22.51
C GLU A 27 0.64 32.66 22.76
N ASP A 28 -0.30 33.58 22.55
CA ASP A 28 -1.74 33.35 22.67
C ASP A 28 -2.17 32.23 21.73
N VAL A 29 -2.49 31.07 22.30
CA VAL A 29 -3.06 29.93 21.58
C VAL A 29 -4.42 30.33 20.98
N PRO A 30 -4.65 30.14 19.67
CA PRO A 30 -5.88 30.59 19.03
C PRO A 30 -7.11 29.83 19.56
N ARG A 31 -8.09 30.59 20.07
CA ARG A 31 -9.39 30.05 20.51
C ARG A 31 -10.25 29.73 19.30
N VAL A 32 -10.61 28.46 19.11
CA VAL A 32 -11.49 28.00 18.02
C VAL A 32 -12.85 27.54 18.60
N PRO A 33 -14.00 27.96 18.03
CA PRO A 33 -15.32 27.45 18.41
C PRO A 33 -15.47 25.98 18.01
N THR A 34 -15.86 25.12 18.95
CA THR A 34 -15.95 23.67 18.77
C THR A 34 -17.37 23.20 18.40
N GLN A 35 -17.50 22.31 17.41
CA GLN A 35 -18.74 21.55 17.13
C GLN A 35 -18.56 20.08 17.58
N PHE A 36 -19.60 19.43 18.12
CA PHE A 36 -19.50 18.06 18.65
C PHE A 36 -20.73 17.19 18.36
N GLU A 37 -20.53 15.89 18.20
CA GLU A 37 -21.59 14.87 18.16
C GLU A 37 -21.60 14.07 19.48
N VAL A 38 -22.79 13.82 20.02
CA VAL A 38 -23.00 13.16 21.35
C VAL A 38 -23.52 11.72 21.19
N GLU A 39 -23.70 11.24 19.95
CA GLU A 39 -24.17 9.88 19.67
C GLU A 39 -23.00 8.87 19.74
N GLY A 40 -23.15 7.77 20.49
CA GLY A 40 -22.15 6.68 20.50
C GLY A 40 -21.90 5.96 21.83
N ASP A 41 -22.50 6.43 22.93
CA ASP A 41 -22.29 5.87 24.28
C ASP A 41 -22.94 4.47 24.46
N ALA A 42 -23.90 4.11 23.61
CA ALA A 42 -24.66 2.86 23.67
C ALA A 42 -23.81 1.60 23.41
N ASP A 43 -22.69 1.72 22.68
CA ASP A 43 -21.83 0.59 22.31
C ASP A 43 -20.68 0.34 23.31
N ILE A 44 -20.66 1.04 24.44
CA ILE A 44 -19.53 1.02 25.38
C ILE A 44 -19.72 -0.07 26.43
N VAL A 45 -18.80 -1.03 26.44
CA VAL A 45 -18.73 -2.05 27.50
C VAL A 45 -18.06 -1.45 28.74
N VAL A 46 -18.85 -1.21 29.79
CA VAL A 46 -18.35 -0.62 31.05
C VAL A 46 -17.74 -1.70 31.94
N SER A 47 -16.47 -1.51 32.31
CA SER A 47 -15.75 -2.37 33.23
C SER A 47 -16.25 -2.20 34.66
N THR A 48 -16.33 -3.30 35.40
CA THR A 48 -16.59 -3.28 36.85
C THR A 48 -15.32 -3.05 37.67
N GLU A 49 -14.14 -3.00 37.04
CA GLU A 49 -12.88 -2.79 37.73
C GLU A 49 -12.76 -1.36 38.29
N MET A 50 -12.14 -1.22 39.46
CA MET A 50 -11.82 0.07 40.06
C MET A 50 -10.30 0.23 40.06
N LEU A 51 -9.80 1.18 39.27
CA LEU A 51 -8.36 1.44 39.13
C LEU A 51 -7.80 2.39 40.21
N LEU A 52 -8.66 2.84 41.13
CA LEU A 52 -8.28 3.71 42.24
C LEU A 52 -8.28 2.92 43.55
N THR A 53 -7.22 3.13 44.33
CA THR A 53 -7.20 2.70 45.73
C THR A 53 -8.13 3.57 46.58
N PRO A 54 -8.66 3.07 47.72
CA PRO A 54 -9.49 3.86 48.62
C PRO A 54 -8.82 5.15 49.10
N LYS A 55 -7.49 5.12 49.32
CA LYS A 55 -6.70 6.30 49.72
C LYS A 55 -6.66 7.36 48.62
N GLN A 56 -6.53 6.95 47.36
CA GLN A 56 -6.61 7.88 46.22
C GLN A 56 -8.01 8.51 46.15
N VAL A 57 -9.07 7.70 46.24
CA VAL A 57 -10.45 8.23 46.23
C VAL A 57 -10.65 9.30 47.30
N GLU A 58 -10.21 9.05 48.53
CA GLU A 58 -10.30 10.03 49.60
C GLU A 58 -9.49 11.30 49.32
N ARG A 59 -8.26 11.16 48.81
CA ARG A 59 -7.37 12.28 48.48
C ARG A 59 -8.00 13.19 47.41
N TYR A 60 -8.39 12.62 46.28
CA TYR A 60 -8.89 13.40 45.14
C TYR A 60 -10.32 13.91 45.35
N ARG A 61 -11.13 13.22 46.18
CA ARG A 61 -12.49 13.70 46.49
C ARG A 61 -12.49 14.98 47.34
N LYS A 62 -11.39 15.28 48.06
CA LYS A 62 -11.21 16.52 48.82
C LYS A 62 -10.95 17.74 47.95
N LEU A 63 -10.55 17.55 46.68
CA LEU A 63 -10.34 18.66 45.76
C LEU A 63 -11.69 19.36 45.44
N GLU A 64 -11.63 20.68 45.29
CA GLU A 64 -12.78 21.45 44.84
C GLU A 64 -13.21 20.96 43.46
N LYS A 65 -14.52 20.74 43.28
CA LYS A 65 -15.09 20.37 41.99
C LYS A 65 -15.55 21.63 41.27
N LYS A 66 -14.90 21.99 40.17
CA LYS A 66 -15.36 23.09 39.32
C LYS A 66 -16.54 22.62 38.47
N GLN A 67 -17.68 23.26 38.66
CA GLN A 67 -18.91 22.94 37.91
C GLN A 67 -18.76 23.32 36.44
N LEU A 68 -19.38 22.53 35.55
CA LEU A 68 -19.38 22.71 34.09
C LEU A 68 -18.02 22.57 33.40
N GLU A 69 -16.92 22.40 34.14
CA GLU A 69 -15.61 22.23 33.53
C GLU A 69 -15.49 20.85 32.87
N VAL A 70 -15.13 20.84 31.60
CA VAL A 70 -15.02 19.62 30.79
C VAL A 70 -13.59 19.46 30.32
N TRP A 71 -12.96 18.36 30.73
CA TRP A 71 -11.67 17.96 30.21
C TRP A 71 -11.84 16.86 29.16
N GLN A 72 -11.17 16.97 28.02
CA GLN A 72 -11.05 15.89 27.05
C GLN A 72 -9.64 15.33 27.09
N VAL A 73 -9.53 14.00 27.21
CA VAL A 73 -8.25 13.32 27.14
C VAL A 73 -8.13 12.60 25.80
N VAL A 74 -7.07 12.90 25.07
CA VAL A 74 -6.82 12.39 23.72
C VAL A 74 -5.45 11.72 23.68
N VAL A 75 -5.35 10.60 22.98
CA VAL A 75 -4.08 9.90 22.73
C VAL A 75 -3.82 9.90 21.22
N ARG A 76 -2.69 10.48 20.79
CA ARG A 76 -2.32 10.58 19.36
C ARG A 76 -0.86 10.20 19.15
N GLN A 77 -0.56 9.69 17.95
CA GLN A 77 0.83 9.57 17.49
C GLN A 77 1.31 10.93 16.98
N LEU A 78 2.50 11.34 17.41
CA LEU A 78 3.13 12.55 16.89
C LEU A 78 3.58 12.36 15.44
N ARG A 79 3.66 13.45 14.68
CA ARG A 79 4.09 13.45 13.27
C ARG A 79 5.60 13.68 13.18
N VAL A 80 6.35 12.84 13.91
CA VAL A 80 7.81 12.80 13.94
C VAL A 80 8.29 11.35 14.11
N TRP A 81 9.53 11.10 13.72
CA TRP A 81 10.25 9.86 13.99
C TRP A 81 11.12 10.01 15.23
N SER A 82 11.01 9.07 16.15
CA SER A 82 11.90 8.89 17.30
C SER A 82 12.44 7.47 17.37
N ALA A 83 13.53 7.27 18.12
CA ALA A 83 14.03 5.95 18.44
C ALA A 83 13.00 5.17 19.29
N SER A 84 12.69 3.95 18.87
CA SER A 84 11.91 2.96 19.63
C SER A 84 12.70 2.48 20.85
N SER A 85 11.97 2.00 21.87
CA SER A 85 12.56 1.25 22.98
C SER A 85 13.10 -0.13 22.56
N ALA A 86 12.58 -0.68 21.46
CA ALA A 86 13.03 -1.94 20.89
C ALA A 86 14.20 -1.73 19.92
N GLY A 87 15.16 -2.67 19.93
CA GLY A 87 16.32 -2.64 19.04
C GLY A 87 17.49 -1.76 19.49
N ALA A 88 17.42 -1.22 20.72
CA ALA A 88 18.50 -0.46 21.34
C ALA A 88 19.56 -1.32 22.06
N GLU A 89 19.76 -2.58 21.65
CA GLU A 89 20.91 -3.38 22.09
C GLU A 89 22.16 -2.88 21.33
N GLU A 90 23.28 -2.69 22.06
CA GLU A 90 24.47 -1.95 21.60
C GLU A 90 24.92 -2.31 20.16
N GLY A 91 24.78 -1.36 19.23
CA GLY A 91 25.42 -1.42 17.91
C GLY A 91 24.51 -1.54 16.68
N GLN A 92 23.18 -1.63 16.84
CA GLN A 92 22.21 -1.55 15.73
C GLN A 92 21.54 -0.18 15.67
N ASP A 93 21.18 0.28 14.46
CA ASP A 93 20.41 1.51 14.26
C ASP A 93 19.06 1.40 14.98
N ALA A 94 18.68 2.42 15.75
CA ALA A 94 17.43 2.40 16.50
C ALA A 94 16.22 2.27 15.55
N VAL A 95 15.27 1.40 15.88
CA VAL A 95 14.06 1.23 15.05
C VAL A 95 13.24 2.52 15.10
N PRO A 96 12.92 3.16 13.96
CA PRO A 96 12.13 4.38 13.97
C PRO A 96 10.67 4.08 14.34
N CYS A 97 10.13 4.87 15.27
CA CYS A 97 8.73 4.81 15.68
C CYS A 97 8.11 6.20 15.74
N ARG A 98 6.77 6.26 15.74
CA ARG A 98 6.02 7.48 16.03
C ARG A 98 5.59 7.45 17.50
N PRO A 99 6.03 8.40 18.33
CA PRO A 99 5.74 8.38 19.75
C PRO A 99 4.26 8.70 20.01
N TYR A 100 3.63 7.97 20.92
CA TYR A 100 2.30 8.31 21.45
C TYR A 100 2.41 9.46 22.45
N CYS A 101 1.48 10.41 22.35
CA CYS A 101 1.32 11.51 23.28
C CYS A 101 -0.10 11.51 23.85
N ILE A 102 -0.20 11.65 25.17
CA ILE A 102 -1.45 11.87 25.90
C ILE A 102 -1.60 13.37 26.13
N LEU A 103 -2.75 13.92 25.72
CA LEU A 103 -3.13 15.30 25.91
C LEU A 103 -4.36 15.36 26.81
N VAL A 104 -4.29 16.15 27.89
CA VAL A 104 -5.42 16.50 28.74
C VAL A 104 -5.79 17.93 28.41
N ASN A 105 -6.96 18.15 27.81
CA ASN A 105 -7.40 19.44 27.31
C ASN A 105 -8.61 19.93 28.10
N ASN A 106 -8.61 21.20 28.49
CA ASN A 106 -9.78 21.86 29.03
C ASN A 106 -10.63 22.37 27.86
N LEU A 107 -11.67 21.63 27.46
CA LEU A 107 -12.57 22.03 26.37
C LEU A 107 -13.41 23.24 26.77
N TYR A 108 -13.83 23.27 28.03
CA TYR A 108 -14.62 24.37 28.57
C TYR A 108 -14.24 24.60 30.04
N PRO A 109 -14.03 25.86 30.45
CA PRO A 109 -14.25 27.10 29.68
C PRO A 109 -13.03 27.61 28.90
N LEU A 110 -11.84 27.00 29.07
CA LEU A 110 -10.59 27.65 28.68
C LEU A 110 -10.15 27.36 27.25
N GLY A 111 -10.47 26.19 26.70
CA GLY A 111 -10.05 25.78 25.36
C GLY A 111 -8.53 25.61 25.23
N GLN A 112 -7.87 25.07 26.26
CA GLN A 112 -6.39 24.99 26.33
C GLN A 112 -5.91 23.61 26.81
N VAL A 113 -4.66 23.27 26.49
CA VAL A 113 -4.03 22.05 27.01
C VAL A 113 -3.68 22.23 28.49
N VAL A 114 -4.19 21.34 29.33
CA VAL A 114 -3.93 21.27 30.78
C VAL A 114 -2.65 20.50 31.06
N SER A 115 -2.44 19.39 30.38
CA SER A 115 -1.26 18.57 30.57
C SER A 115 -0.95 17.79 29.31
N LYS A 116 0.33 17.52 29.08
CA LYS A 116 0.82 16.71 27.97
C LYS A 116 1.86 15.73 28.47
N LYS A 117 1.85 14.50 27.96
CA LYS A 117 2.87 13.50 28.26
C LYS A 117 3.18 12.68 27.02
N ILE A 118 4.45 12.58 26.66
CA ILE A 118 4.91 11.60 25.68
C ILE A 118 5.05 10.26 26.41
N CYS A 119 4.57 9.19 25.80
CA CYS A 119 4.59 7.86 26.38
C CYS A 119 6.02 7.34 26.50
N ASP A 120 6.26 6.53 27.53
CA ASP A 120 7.49 5.74 27.68
C ASP A 120 7.06 4.30 28.04
N PRO A 121 7.29 3.31 27.16
CA PRO A 121 7.92 3.44 25.83
C PRO A 121 7.14 4.29 24.81
N PRO A 122 7.83 5.01 23.90
CA PRO A 122 7.17 5.92 22.95
C PRO A 122 6.23 5.23 21.96
N GLU A 123 6.57 4.01 21.52
CA GLU A 123 5.79 3.24 20.55
C GLU A 123 4.58 2.51 21.15
N VAL A 124 4.43 2.52 22.48
CA VAL A 124 3.38 1.74 23.17
C VAL A 124 2.16 2.63 23.44
N TYR A 125 0.98 2.14 23.02
CA TYR A 125 -0.29 2.80 23.35
C TYR A 125 -0.52 2.74 24.87
N PRO A 126 -0.85 3.87 25.53
CA PRO A 126 -0.92 3.94 26.99
C PRO A 126 -2.08 3.14 27.57
N SER A 127 -1.84 2.54 28.74
CA SER A 127 -2.87 1.81 29.48
C SER A 127 -3.92 2.76 30.10
N PRO A 128 -5.14 2.28 30.41
CA PRO A 128 -6.13 3.05 31.15
C PRO A 128 -5.57 3.60 32.48
N GLN A 129 -4.74 2.83 33.19
CA GLN A 129 -4.09 3.27 34.43
C GLN A 129 -3.18 4.48 34.18
N THR A 130 -2.34 4.43 33.14
CA THR A 130 -1.43 5.52 32.76
C THR A 130 -2.18 6.82 32.45
N VAL A 131 -3.29 6.71 31.71
CA VAL A 131 -4.17 7.84 31.36
C VAL A 131 -4.85 8.42 32.60
N LEU A 132 -5.35 7.56 33.49
CA LEU A 132 -5.95 7.96 34.75
C LEU A 132 -4.94 8.71 35.62
N ASP A 133 -3.74 8.16 35.82
CA ASP A 133 -2.69 8.75 36.65
C ASP A 133 -2.28 10.14 36.14
N LEU A 134 -2.12 10.31 34.82
CA LEU A 134 -1.83 11.62 34.23
C LEU A 134 -2.96 12.63 34.48
N THR A 135 -4.21 12.21 34.30
CA THR A 135 -5.37 13.09 34.53
C THR A 135 -5.47 13.50 36.00
N LEU A 136 -5.19 12.57 36.92
CA LEU A 136 -5.14 12.86 38.36
C LEU A 136 -3.97 13.79 38.72
N GLN A 137 -2.82 13.62 38.08
CA GLN A 137 -1.69 14.54 38.26
C GLN A 137 -2.07 15.95 37.80
N ALA A 138 -2.74 16.10 36.66
CA ALA A 138 -3.24 17.39 36.15
C ALA A 138 -4.23 18.07 37.11
N MET A 139 -4.98 17.32 37.94
CA MET A 139 -5.84 17.90 38.99
C MET A 139 -5.05 18.51 40.15
N LEU A 140 -3.87 17.94 40.45
CA LEU A 140 -2.98 18.40 41.52
C LEU A 140 -2.02 19.49 41.06
N ASP A 141 -1.73 19.53 39.77
CA ASP A 141 -0.78 20.44 39.16
C ASP A 141 -1.33 20.97 37.82
N PRO A 142 -2.41 21.79 37.86
CA PRO A 142 -2.95 22.41 36.66
C PRO A 142 -2.04 23.57 36.19
N PRO A 143 -2.07 23.95 34.90
CA PRO A 143 -1.29 25.08 34.40
C PRO A 143 -1.62 26.39 35.12
N THR A 144 -0.56 27.18 35.33
CA THR A 144 -0.56 28.63 35.61
C THR A 144 -1.61 29.12 36.62
N SER A 145 -1.20 29.42 37.86
CA SER A 145 -1.98 30.11 38.92
C SER A 145 -3.34 29.50 39.31
N THR A 146 -3.73 28.38 38.72
CA THR A 146 -5.00 27.71 39.00
C THR A 146 -4.86 26.84 40.25
N PRO A 147 -5.74 26.96 41.26
CA PRO A 147 -5.71 26.06 42.41
C PRO A 147 -5.97 24.61 42.04
N GLN A 148 -5.52 23.67 42.88
CA GLN A 148 -5.82 22.24 42.70
C GLN A 148 -7.33 22.00 42.71
N HIS A 149 -7.82 21.34 41.67
CA HIS A 149 -9.25 21.12 41.49
C HIS A 149 -9.48 19.89 40.61
N ARG A 150 -10.72 19.41 40.63
CA ARG A 150 -11.19 18.38 39.70
C ARG A 150 -12.26 18.96 38.77
N PRO A 151 -12.30 18.52 37.51
CA PRO A 151 -13.33 18.94 36.57
C PRO A 151 -14.69 18.35 36.91
N ASP A 152 -15.73 18.85 36.25
CA ASP A 152 -17.06 18.26 36.31
C ASP A 152 -17.14 16.97 35.50
N LYS A 153 -16.55 17.00 34.30
CA LYS A 153 -16.55 15.90 33.34
C LYS A 153 -15.18 15.63 32.75
N VAL A 154 -14.88 14.35 32.51
CA VAL A 154 -13.74 13.90 31.71
C VAL A 154 -14.27 13.06 30.55
N VAL A 155 -14.02 13.50 29.33
CA VAL A 155 -14.52 12.87 28.11
C VAL A 155 -13.39 12.29 27.27
N PHE A 156 -13.68 11.22 26.53
CA PHE A 156 -12.71 10.53 25.69
C PHE A 156 -13.28 10.27 24.29
N PRO A 157 -12.47 10.43 23.23
CA PRO A 157 -12.83 9.94 21.89
C PRO A 157 -12.62 8.44 21.75
N ASP A 158 -11.79 7.82 22.60
CA ASP A 158 -11.63 6.36 22.65
C ASP A 158 -12.67 5.74 23.59
N LYS A 159 -13.60 4.98 23.01
CA LYS A 159 -14.66 4.26 23.73
C LYS A 159 -14.11 3.26 24.75
N ASN A 160 -12.93 2.67 24.53
CA ASN A 160 -12.29 1.75 25.47
C ASN A 160 -11.92 2.45 26.77
N PHE A 161 -11.36 3.66 26.71
CA PHE A 161 -11.06 4.44 27.92
C PHE A 161 -12.33 4.80 28.69
N VAL A 162 -13.41 5.17 27.99
CA VAL A 162 -14.70 5.41 28.66
C VAL A 162 -15.15 4.16 29.42
N GLY A 163 -15.14 2.99 28.75
CA GLY A 163 -15.54 1.73 29.35
C GLY A 163 -14.73 1.36 30.59
N GLN A 164 -13.40 1.51 30.53
CA GLN A 164 -12.49 1.12 31.61
C GLN A 164 -12.42 2.13 32.77
N LEU A 165 -12.57 3.44 32.49
CA LEU A 165 -12.30 4.49 33.48
C LEU A 165 -13.56 5.05 34.14
N ARG A 166 -14.74 4.81 33.58
CA ARG A 166 -16.01 5.39 34.07
C ARG A 166 -16.26 5.12 35.55
N LYS A 167 -16.02 3.90 36.02
CA LYS A 167 -16.19 3.55 37.44
C LYS A 167 -15.23 4.33 38.35
N SER A 168 -13.97 4.45 37.94
CA SER A 168 -12.93 5.18 38.67
C SER A 168 -13.25 6.68 38.77
N TYR A 169 -13.62 7.34 37.66
CA TYR A 169 -14.00 8.76 37.70
C TYR A 169 -15.30 9.00 38.48
N SER A 170 -16.28 8.10 38.37
CA SER A 170 -17.53 8.17 39.15
C SER A 170 -17.27 8.12 40.66
N ALA A 171 -16.28 7.32 41.10
CA ALA A 171 -15.86 7.30 42.51
C ALA A 171 -15.34 8.65 43.00
N LEU A 172 -14.79 9.47 42.10
CA LEU A 172 -14.35 10.83 42.36
C LEU A 172 -15.46 11.88 42.16
N GLY A 173 -16.68 11.47 41.82
CA GLY A 173 -17.79 12.37 41.51
C GLY A 173 -17.61 13.14 40.19
N ILE A 174 -16.81 12.61 39.28
CA ILE A 174 -16.52 13.16 37.95
C ILE A 174 -17.31 12.33 36.92
N GLU A 175 -18.03 12.99 36.02
CA GLU A 175 -18.72 12.30 34.93
C GLU A 175 -17.72 11.82 33.88
N CYS A 176 -17.91 10.62 33.34
CA CYS A 176 -17.02 10.06 32.31
C CYS A 176 -17.82 9.46 31.16
N SER A 177 -17.68 10.08 29.98
CA SER A 177 -18.48 9.78 28.79
C SER A 177 -17.66 9.86 27.50
N TYR A 178 -18.23 9.32 26.43
CA TYR A 178 -17.69 9.52 25.09
C TYR A 178 -17.95 10.96 24.61
N LEU A 179 -16.98 11.52 23.89
CA LEU A 179 -17.14 12.71 23.07
C LEU A 179 -16.16 12.63 21.89
N SER A 180 -16.62 12.97 20.69
CA SER A 180 -15.74 13.08 19.52
C SER A 180 -14.55 14.01 19.79
N GLU A 181 -13.41 13.72 19.18
CA GLU A 181 -12.20 14.53 19.33
C GLU A 181 -12.47 16.00 18.97
N SER A 182 -11.98 16.95 19.77
CA SER A 182 -12.17 18.38 19.52
C SER A 182 -11.39 18.88 18.31
N ASP A 183 -11.97 19.83 17.59
CA ASP A 183 -11.25 20.56 16.53
C ASP A 183 -10.03 21.29 17.12
N GLY A 184 -8.87 21.17 16.46
CA GLY A 184 -7.61 21.86 16.83
C GLY A 184 -6.51 20.96 17.40
N ILE A 185 -6.79 19.70 17.74
CA ILE A 185 -5.76 18.74 18.20
C ILE A 185 -4.67 18.54 17.14
N ASP A 186 -5.04 18.48 15.86
CA ASP A 186 -4.08 18.31 14.76
C ASP A 186 -3.04 19.44 14.72
N ALA A 187 -3.47 20.69 14.91
CA ALA A 187 -2.58 21.84 14.94
C ALA A 187 -1.61 21.77 16.14
N TYR A 188 -2.11 21.37 17.30
CA TYR A 188 -1.29 21.16 18.49
C TYR A 188 -0.25 20.06 18.29
N ILE A 189 -0.66 18.92 17.70
CA ILE A 189 0.24 17.82 17.38
C ILE A 189 1.35 18.27 16.43
N GLN A 190 1.03 19.10 15.44
CA GLN A 190 2.01 19.68 14.53
C GLN A 190 3.01 20.60 15.25
N GLU A 191 2.53 21.49 16.13
CA GLU A 191 3.39 22.39 16.91
C GLU A 191 4.32 21.63 17.86
N LEU A 192 3.77 20.66 18.61
CA LEU A 192 4.55 19.79 19.50
C LEU A 192 5.60 18.99 18.72
N SER A 193 5.22 18.46 17.55
CA SER A 193 6.13 17.77 16.63
C SER A 193 7.30 18.68 16.23
N GLN A 194 7.03 19.93 15.83
CA GLN A 194 8.06 20.90 15.49
C GLN A 194 8.96 21.29 16.68
N HIS A 195 8.40 21.36 17.89
CA HIS A 195 9.18 21.60 19.11
C HIS A 195 10.20 20.49 19.38
N LEU A 196 9.79 19.22 19.21
CA LEU A 196 10.69 18.07 19.38
C LEU A 196 11.82 18.06 18.36
N ILE A 197 11.54 18.44 17.10
CA ILE A 197 12.55 18.59 16.06
C ILE A 197 13.55 19.70 16.45
N ARG A 198 13.06 20.86 16.90
CA ARG A 198 13.91 21.98 17.34
C ARG A 198 14.82 21.62 18.52
N LYS A 199 14.39 20.71 19.40
CA LYS A 199 15.16 20.21 20.55
C LYS A 199 16.08 19.02 20.21
N ASP A 200 16.20 18.60 18.94
CA ASP A 200 17.02 17.45 18.51
C ASP A 200 16.60 16.12 19.19
N LEU A 201 15.30 16.01 19.50
CA LEU A 201 14.69 14.83 20.13
C LEU A 201 14.03 13.91 19.10
N ALA A 202 13.67 14.42 17.93
CA ALA A 202 12.99 13.68 16.87
C ALA A 202 13.34 14.25 15.49
N SER A 203 13.06 13.50 14.43
CA SER A 203 13.31 13.91 13.04
C SER A 203 12.08 13.71 12.15
N VAL A 204 12.09 14.32 10.97
CA VAL A 204 11.06 14.13 9.95
C VAL A 204 11.77 13.87 8.62
N ALA A 205 11.31 12.84 7.90
CA ALA A 205 11.78 12.55 6.56
C ALA A 205 10.92 13.29 5.53
N GLU A 206 11.50 13.69 4.40
CA GLU A 206 10.78 14.40 3.32
C GLU A 206 9.53 13.65 2.86
N VAL A 207 9.61 12.31 2.77
CA VAL A 207 8.48 11.45 2.38
C VAL A 207 7.32 11.56 3.36
N SER A 208 7.60 11.75 4.65
CA SER A 208 6.59 11.79 5.70
C SER A 208 5.70 13.04 5.65
N GLU A 209 6.19 14.14 5.07
CA GLU A 209 5.44 15.40 4.90
C GLU A 209 4.68 15.50 3.57
N ARG A 210 4.87 14.54 2.66
CA ARG A 210 4.13 14.53 1.40
C ARG A 210 2.63 14.32 1.67
N PRO A 211 1.73 14.85 0.84
CA PRO A 211 0.30 14.58 0.99
C PRO A 211 0.01 13.07 0.84
N GLY A 212 -0.82 12.53 1.74
CA GLY A 212 -1.28 11.14 1.67
C GLY A 212 -2.36 10.90 0.60
N LEU A 213 -2.75 9.65 0.41
CA LEU A 213 -3.76 9.23 -0.55
C LEU A 213 -5.12 9.90 -0.32
N ILE A 214 -5.46 10.18 0.94
CA ILE A 214 -6.71 10.86 1.32
C ILE A 214 -6.82 12.27 0.72
N SER A 215 -5.70 12.92 0.37
CA SER A 215 -5.73 14.23 -0.30
C SER A 215 -6.07 14.14 -1.80
N GLY A 216 -6.16 12.93 -2.36
CA GLY A 216 -6.53 12.70 -3.74
C GLY A 216 -7.97 13.13 -4.03
N ALA A 217 -8.22 13.67 -5.23
CA ALA A 217 -9.55 14.13 -5.61
C ALA A 217 -10.58 12.98 -5.57
N GLY A 218 -11.67 13.19 -4.82
CA GLY A 218 -12.75 12.21 -4.67
C GLY A 218 -12.41 10.99 -3.80
N VAL A 219 -11.21 10.93 -3.21
CA VAL A 219 -10.81 9.79 -2.37
C VAL A 219 -11.55 9.85 -1.04
N THR A 220 -12.23 8.75 -0.68
CA THR A 220 -12.94 8.61 0.58
C THR A 220 -12.32 7.53 1.46
N THR A 221 -12.68 7.52 2.74
CA THR A 221 -12.27 6.50 3.72
C THR A 221 -12.69 5.09 3.30
N GLU A 222 -13.86 4.94 2.67
CA GLU A 222 -14.38 3.66 2.18
C GLU A 222 -13.57 3.16 0.97
N ALA A 223 -13.23 4.07 0.05
CA ALA A 223 -12.36 3.76 -1.08
C ALA A 223 -10.96 3.32 -0.61
N LEU A 224 -10.38 4.04 0.36
CA LEU A 224 -9.11 3.64 0.97
C LEU A 224 -9.21 2.30 1.69
N SER A 225 -10.28 2.05 2.46
CA SER A 225 -10.47 0.77 3.15
C SER A 225 -10.48 -0.42 2.17
N ALA A 226 -11.21 -0.28 1.06
CA ALA A 226 -11.24 -1.29 0.01
C ALA A 226 -9.88 -1.43 -0.70
N PHE A 227 -9.19 -0.32 -0.99
CA PHE A 227 -7.86 -0.32 -1.60
C PHE A 227 -6.81 -1.01 -0.71
N TYR A 228 -6.69 -0.63 0.55
CA TYR A 228 -5.77 -1.24 1.51
C TYR A 228 -6.08 -2.73 1.73
N SER A 229 -7.36 -3.12 1.73
CA SER A 229 -7.76 -4.53 1.80
C SER A 229 -7.27 -5.34 0.59
N ALA A 230 -7.27 -4.76 -0.61
CA ALA A 230 -6.71 -5.39 -1.80
C ALA A 230 -5.17 -5.45 -1.74
N CYS A 231 -4.52 -4.38 -1.26
CA CYS A 231 -3.07 -4.34 -1.04
C CYS A 231 -2.61 -5.41 -0.04
N ASP A 232 -3.30 -5.54 1.10
CA ASP A 232 -3.01 -6.55 2.13
C ASP A 232 -3.02 -7.97 1.54
N LYS A 233 -4.08 -8.31 0.79
CA LYS A 233 -4.19 -9.61 0.11
C LYS A 233 -3.08 -9.83 -0.92
N TYR A 234 -2.81 -8.83 -1.76
CA TYR A 234 -1.76 -8.91 -2.78
C TYR A 234 -0.39 -9.13 -2.16
N ALA A 235 -0.03 -8.36 -1.13
CA ALA A 235 1.27 -8.46 -0.49
C ALA A 235 1.48 -9.79 0.24
N LYS A 236 0.44 -10.34 0.89
CA LYS A 236 0.50 -11.67 1.53
C LYS A 236 0.77 -12.82 0.56
N LEU A 237 0.44 -12.66 -0.72
CA LEU A 237 0.72 -13.66 -1.75
C LEU A 237 2.16 -13.62 -2.27
N GLU A 238 2.91 -12.57 -1.93
CA GLU A 238 4.28 -12.31 -2.40
C GLU A 238 4.47 -12.56 -3.91
N PRO A 239 3.69 -11.93 -4.79
CA PRO A 239 3.66 -12.23 -6.23
C PRO A 239 4.98 -11.94 -6.93
N TRP A 240 5.76 -10.97 -6.43
CA TRP A 240 7.13 -10.68 -6.86
C TRP A 240 8.10 -11.86 -6.67
N ASN A 241 7.80 -12.83 -5.81
CA ASN A 241 8.59 -14.07 -5.69
C ASN A 241 8.17 -15.15 -6.70
N ARG A 242 7.06 -14.95 -7.43
CA ARG A 242 6.45 -15.95 -8.32
C ARG A 242 6.43 -15.52 -9.79
N LEU A 243 6.44 -14.22 -10.04
CA LEU A 243 6.40 -13.63 -11.36
C LEU A 243 7.63 -12.77 -11.58
N ALA A 244 8.22 -12.85 -12.77
CA ALA A 244 9.21 -11.89 -13.23
C ALA A 244 8.53 -10.58 -13.68
N GLU A 245 9.22 -9.44 -13.60
CA GLU A 245 8.66 -8.14 -14.05
C GLU A 245 8.25 -8.12 -15.53
N ARG A 246 8.79 -9.02 -16.37
CA ARG A 246 8.36 -9.16 -17.77
C ARG A 246 7.08 -10.00 -17.94
N GLN A 247 6.68 -10.78 -16.95
CA GLN A 247 5.46 -11.60 -16.93
C GLN A 247 4.26 -10.73 -16.53
N ALA A 248 3.91 -9.81 -17.41
CA ALA A 248 2.80 -8.90 -17.23
C ALA A 248 1.46 -9.49 -17.70
N ILE A 249 0.36 -8.98 -17.12
CA ILE A 249 -1.00 -9.28 -17.55
C ILE A 249 -1.66 -8.05 -18.16
N GLN A 250 -2.53 -8.27 -19.13
CA GLN A 250 -3.48 -7.27 -19.59
C GLN A 250 -4.78 -7.44 -18.79
N VAL A 251 -5.32 -6.32 -18.30
CA VAL A 251 -6.57 -6.26 -17.55
C VAL A 251 -7.53 -5.35 -18.29
N ASP A 252 -8.62 -5.94 -18.77
CA ASP A 252 -9.69 -5.24 -19.46
C ASP A 252 -10.89 -5.13 -18.54
N ALA A 253 -11.34 -3.90 -18.26
CA ALA A 253 -12.61 -3.70 -17.58
C ALA A 253 -13.75 -3.87 -18.59
N VAL A 254 -14.53 -4.92 -18.40
CA VAL A 254 -15.68 -5.32 -19.22
C VAL A 254 -16.98 -5.19 -18.42
N GLY A 255 -18.14 -5.34 -19.04
CA GLY A 255 -19.44 -5.10 -18.43
C GLY A 255 -20.21 -3.99 -19.13
N GLU A 256 -21.52 -3.85 -18.88
CA GLU A 256 -22.37 -2.90 -19.62
C GLU A 256 -22.31 -1.46 -19.06
N GLU A 257 -22.01 -1.29 -17.78
CA GLU A 257 -22.06 0.00 -17.10
C GLU A 257 -20.66 0.49 -16.66
N GLU A 258 -20.48 1.81 -16.55
CA GLU A 258 -19.28 2.41 -15.96
C GLU A 258 -19.39 2.39 -14.43
N LEU A 259 -18.26 2.25 -13.71
CA LEU A 259 -18.28 2.34 -12.26
C LEU A 259 -18.50 3.79 -11.85
N ARG A 260 -19.69 4.09 -11.33
CA ARG A 260 -20.00 5.41 -10.78
C ARG A 260 -19.58 5.48 -9.32
N LEU A 261 -18.44 6.10 -9.05
CA LEU A 261 -17.89 6.25 -7.71
C LEU A 261 -18.61 7.35 -6.95
N ASP A 262 -18.85 8.49 -7.61
CA ASP A 262 -19.67 9.57 -7.09
C ASP A 262 -20.35 10.38 -8.22
N ALA A 263 -20.83 11.59 -7.91
CA ALA A 263 -21.48 12.45 -8.88
C ALA A 263 -20.54 13.00 -9.98
N ARG A 264 -19.24 13.11 -9.71
CA ARG A 264 -18.20 13.72 -10.56
C ARG A 264 -17.18 12.71 -11.08
N HIS A 265 -17.04 11.56 -10.43
CA HIS A 265 -16.04 10.54 -10.73
C HIS A 265 -16.71 9.26 -11.22
N GLN A 266 -16.39 8.90 -12.45
CA GLN A 266 -16.81 7.67 -13.11
C GLN A 266 -15.59 6.99 -13.71
N VAL A 267 -15.49 5.68 -13.53
CA VAL A 267 -14.41 4.87 -14.06
C VAL A 267 -14.97 4.05 -15.20
N GLY A 268 -14.64 4.50 -16.40
CA GLY A 268 -15.08 3.85 -17.63
C GLY A 268 -14.48 2.46 -17.81
N ARG A 269 -14.90 1.86 -18.92
CA ARG A 269 -14.23 0.68 -19.49
C ARG A 269 -12.86 1.07 -20.01
N GLY A 270 -12.00 0.07 -20.19
CA GLY A 270 -10.68 0.30 -20.75
C GLY A 270 -9.73 -0.85 -20.50
N THR A 271 -8.50 -0.66 -20.96
CA THR A 271 -7.43 -1.63 -20.88
C THR A 271 -6.26 -1.03 -20.13
N VAL A 272 -5.73 -1.78 -19.18
CA VAL A 272 -4.46 -1.49 -18.52
C VAL A 272 -3.58 -2.73 -18.54
N PHE A 273 -2.29 -2.53 -18.36
CA PHE A 273 -1.30 -3.59 -18.28
C PHE A 273 -0.67 -3.53 -16.89
N SER A 274 -0.57 -4.68 -16.24
CA SER A 274 -0.07 -4.78 -14.88
C SER A 274 1.12 -5.70 -14.83
N SER A 275 2.17 -5.28 -14.12
CA SER A 275 3.31 -6.13 -13.81
C SER A 275 3.71 -6.03 -12.35
N VAL A 276 4.32 -7.08 -11.82
CA VAL A 276 4.97 -7.03 -10.51
C VAL A 276 6.21 -6.15 -10.57
N ILE A 277 6.55 -5.50 -9.47
CA ILE A 277 7.84 -4.84 -9.27
C ILE A 277 8.64 -5.72 -8.32
N SER A 278 9.84 -6.09 -8.74
CA SER A 278 10.77 -6.96 -8.00
C SER A 278 12.20 -6.54 -8.34
N THR A 279 12.59 -5.35 -7.88
CA THR A 279 13.91 -4.79 -8.18
C THR A 279 14.81 -4.99 -6.95
N HIS A 280 16.01 -5.54 -7.17
CA HIS A 280 17.05 -5.63 -6.14
C HIS A 280 18.00 -4.44 -6.29
N THR A 281 18.01 -3.50 -5.34
CA THR A 281 18.93 -2.35 -5.42
C THR A 281 20.29 -2.68 -4.80
N GLY A 282 21.01 -3.66 -5.35
CA GLY A 282 22.39 -3.99 -4.98
C GLY A 282 22.61 -4.43 -3.52
N SER A 283 23.78 -5.02 -3.23
CA SER A 283 24.17 -5.36 -1.86
C SER A 283 24.63 -4.10 -1.13
N GLY A 284 24.14 -3.87 0.09
CA GLY A 284 24.75 -2.87 0.98
C GLY A 284 26.24 -3.19 1.20
N PRO A 285 27.03 -2.24 1.70
CA PRO A 285 28.49 -2.40 1.89
C PRO A 285 28.90 -3.63 2.73
N ASN A 286 27.96 -4.27 3.45
CA ASN A 286 28.19 -5.44 4.30
C ASN A 286 27.53 -6.74 3.81
N GLY A 287 26.98 -6.80 2.59
CA GLY A 287 26.33 -8.03 2.10
C GLY A 287 25.00 -8.36 2.78
N GLU A 288 24.46 -7.44 3.58
CA GLU A 288 23.05 -7.48 3.99
C GLU A 288 22.17 -7.25 2.77
N SER A 289 21.11 -8.05 2.68
CA SER A 289 20.11 -8.02 1.61
C SER A 289 19.65 -6.58 1.37
N GLY A 290 20.16 -5.92 0.33
CA GLY A 290 19.84 -4.52 0.06
C GLY A 290 18.36 -4.31 -0.18
N ASP A 291 17.95 -3.03 -0.18
CA ASP A 291 16.57 -2.58 -0.38
C ASP A 291 15.93 -3.32 -1.57
N HIS A 292 15.01 -4.23 -1.25
CA HIS A 292 14.28 -4.96 -2.26
C HIS A 292 12.98 -4.21 -2.52
N ILE A 293 12.95 -3.41 -3.60
CA ILE A 293 11.74 -2.70 -4.00
C ILE A 293 10.76 -3.71 -4.55
N ARG A 294 9.62 -3.83 -3.87
CA ARG A 294 8.54 -4.75 -4.20
C ARG A 294 7.26 -3.98 -4.47
N GLY A 295 6.45 -4.46 -5.40
CA GLY A 295 5.25 -3.70 -5.75
C GLY A 295 4.45 -4.21 -6.93
N LEU A 296 3.68 -3.29 -7.46
CA LEU A 296 2.83 -3.43 -8.63
C LEU A 296 3.02 -2.19 -9.50
N ALA A 297 3.28 -2.38 -10.79
CA ALA A 297 3.25 -1.31 -11.78
C ALA A 297 2.01 -1.45 -12.67
N LEU A 298 1.44 -0.31 -13.06
CA LEU A 298 0.31 -0.21 -13.97
C LEU A 298 0.62 0.74 -15.13
N PHE A 299 0.36 0.27 -16.33
CA PHE A 299 0.58 0.98 -17.58
C PHE A 299 -0.71 1.10 -18.38
N TYR A 300 -0.97 2.27 -18.94
CA TYR A 300 -2.13 2.50 -19.82
C TYR A 300 -1.89 2.04 -21.25
N THR A 301 -0.65 1.71 -21.60
CA THR A 301 -0.33 1.14 -22.91
C THR A 301 0.65 0.00 -22.78
N ARG A 302 0.53 -0.93 -23.71
CA ARG A 302 1.50 -1.99 -23.91
C ARG A 302 2.90 -1.41 -24.16
N ALA A 303 3.00 -0.32 -24.91
CA ALA A 303 4.29 0.30 -25.24
C ALA A 303 4.99 0.95 -24.03
N ASP A 304 4.25 1.40 -23.03
CA ASP A 304 4.81 1.92 -21.77
C ASP A 304 5.29 0.76 -20.89
N LEU A 305 4.49 -0.31 -20.76
CA LEU A 305 4.91 -1.56 -20.10
C LEU A 305 6.21 -2.08 -20.72
N GLU A 306 6.23 -2.21 -22.05
CA GLU A 306 7.35 -2.71 -22.82
C GLU A 306 8.63 -1.89 -22.60
N ARG A 307 8.52 -0.56 -22.52
CA ARG A 307 9.66 0.32 -22.23
C ARG A 307 10.18 0.20 -20.81
N ARG A 308 9.33 -0.20 -19.86
CA ARG A 308 9.71 -0.34 -18.45
C ARG A 308 10.47 -1.64 -18.20
N VAL A 309 10.00 -2.75 -18.78
CA VAL A 309 10.46 -4.09 -18.42
C VAL A 309 11.55 -4.63 -19.34
N LEU A 310 11.83 -3.97 -20.47
CA LEU A 310 12.92 -4.36 -21.35
C LEU A 310 14.28 -3.81 -20.89
N PRO A 311 15.33 -4.64 -20.92
CA PRO A 311 16.71 -4.20 -20.77
C PRO A 311 17.12 -3.13 -21.81
N PRO A 312 18.00 -2.19 -21.45
CA PRO A 312 18.56 -1.23 -22.40
C PRO A 312 19.25 -1.93 -23.59
N GLY A 313 18.92 -1.48 -24.81
CA GLY A 313 19.52 -2.00 -26.05
C GLY A 313 18.78 -3.18 -26.68
N GLU A 314 17.81 -3.77 -25.98
CA GLU A 314 16.98 -4.83 -26.54
C GLU A 314 15.78 -4.28 -27.32
N LYS A 315 15.36 -5.03 -28.34
CA LYS A 315 14.22 -4.68 -29.19
C LYS A 315 13.06 -5.62 -28.93
N LEU A 316 11.87 -5.05 -28.95
CA LEU A 316 10.61 -5.76 -28.77
C LEU A 316 10.35 -6.75 -29.89
N ALA A 317 10.09 -8.01 -29.54
CA ALA A 317 9.74 -9.01 -30.53
C ALA A 317 8.49 -8.63 -31.34
N LEU A 318 7.52 -7.97 -30.70
CA LEU A 318 6.27 -7.53 -31.35
C LEU A 318 6.49 -6.38 -32.35
N MET A 319 7.56 -5.59 -32.18
CA MET A 319 7.95 -4.58 -33.15
C MET A 319 8.62 -5.20 -34.38
N GLU A 320 9.40 -6.26 -34.19
CA GLU A 320 10.18 -6.89 -35.26
C GLU A 320 9.40 -7.98 -36.02
N ASN A 321 8.54 -8.73 -35.34
CA ASN A 321 7.79 -9.84 -35.93
C ASN A 321 6.27 -9.53 -36.07
N PRO A 322 5.77 -9.34 -37.30
CA PRO A 322 4.35 -9.09 -37.55
C PRO A 322 3.39 -10.17 -37.04
N GLU A 323 3.83 -11.43 -36.95
CA GLU A 323 2.99 -12.56 -36.52
C GLU A 323 2.59 -12.47 -35.04
N LEU A 324 3.38 -11.77 -34.24
CA LEU A 324 3.14 -11.59 -32.81
C LEU A 324 2.13 -10.45 -32.54
N ARG A 325 1.87 -9.59 -33.54
CA ARG A 325 1.04 -8.40 -33.38
C ARG A 325 -0.44 -8.75 -33.34
N ARG A 326 -1.18 -8.08 -32.45
CA ARG A 326 -2.63 -8.17 -32.32
C ARG A 326 -3.30 -6.81 -32.40
N CYS A 327 -4.56 -6.80 -32.85
CA CYS A 327 -5.36 -5.60 -32.93
C CYS A 327 -5.74 -5.12 -31.53
N ALA A 328 -5.41 -3.89 -31.16
CA ALA A 328 -5.74 -3.35 -29.84
C ALA A 328 -7.26 -3.20 -29.57
N LYS A 329 -8.13 -3.31 -30.60
CA LYS A 329 -9.58 -3.24 -30.42
C LYS A 329 -10.28 -4.59 -30.33
N CYS A 330 -9.90 -5.52 -31.20
CA CYS A 330 -10.59 -6.81 -31.34
C CYS A 330 -9.70 -8.01 -31.03
N ASP A 331 -8.43 -7.76 -30.68
CA ASP A 331 -7.43 -8.74 -30.24
C ASP A 331 -7.07 -9.84 -31.26
N LYS A 332 -7.55 -9.70 -32.50
CA LYS A 332 -7.25 -10.61 -33.61
C LYS A 332 -5.84 -10.35 -34.17
N ARG A 333 -5.17 -11.43 -34.57
CA ARG A 333 -3.95 -11.36 -35.40
C ARG A 333 -4.29 -10.90 -36.82
N ALA A 334 -3.27 -10.50 -37.57
CA ALA A 334 -3.46 -10.30 -38.99
C ALA A 334 -3.84 -11.63 -39.67
N ALA A 335 -4.68 -11.54 -40.70
CA ALA A 335 -4.94 -12.69 -41.57
C ALA A 335 -3.61 -13.14 -42.23
N PRO A 336 -3.46 -14.44 -42.57
CA PRO A 336 -2.26 -14.94 -43.23
C PRO A 336 -1.85 -14.07 -44.43
N GLY A 337 -0.58 -13.65 -44.48
CA GLY A 337 -0.04 -12.80 -45.54
C GLY A 337 -0.43 -11.32 -45.49
N LYS A 338 -1.13 -10.86 -44.44
CA LYS A 338 -1.40 -9.44 -44.18
C LYS A 338 -0.68 -8.95 -42.93
N GLU A 339 -0.51 -7.64 -42.81
CA GLU A 339 -0.03 -6.99 -41.58
C GLU A 339 -1.11 -6.09 -40.97
N LEU A 340 -1.07 -5.94 -39.64
CA LEU A 340 -1.88 -4.95 -38.95
C LEU A 340 -1.37 -3.54 -39.24
N LYS A 341 -2.30 -2.60 -39.38
CA LYS A 341 -2.02 -1.17 -39.51
C LYS A 341 -1.53 -0.62 -38.19
N ARG A 342 -0.58 0.32 -38.24
CA ARG A 342 -0.05 1.00 -37.04
C ARG A 342 -0.77 2.32 -36.83
N CYS A 343 -0.93 2.72 -35.57
CA CYS A 343 -1.27 4.09 -35.25
C CYS A 343 -0.23 5.04 -35.86
N THR A 344 -0.66 6.02 -36.64
CA THR A 344 0.25 6.94 -37.35
C THR A 344 1.02 7.86 -36.40
N ARG A 345 0.46 8.14 -35.21
CA ARG A 345 1.06 9.02 -34.20
C ARG A 345 2.11 8.28 -33.36
N CYS A 346 1.73 7.24 -32.62
CA CYS A 346 2.64 6.54 -31.70
C CYS A 346 3.45 5.42 -32.36
N LYS A 347 2.99 4.87 -33.49
CA LYS A 347 3.59 3.74 -34.23
C LYS A 347 3.75 2.43 -33.46
N CYS A 348 3.31 2.36 -32.20
CA CYS A 348 3.46 1.20 -31.31
C CYS A 348 2.14 0.45 -31.01
N THR A 349 1.00 0.95 -31.50
CA THR A 349 -0.31 0.26 -31.37
C THR A 349 -0.80 -0.19 -32.74
N PHE A 350 -1.38 -1.39 -32.82
CA PHE A 350 -1.75 -2.07 -34.07
C PHE A 350 -3.25 -2.30 -34.19
N TYR A 351 -3.78 -2.27 -35.42
CA TYR A 351 -5.20 -2.41 -35.73
C TYR A 351 -5.41 -3.22 -37.01
N CYS A 352 -6.51 -3.99 -37.07
CA CYS A 352 -6.92 -4.64 -38.32
C CYS A 352 -7.18 -3.60 -39.42
N ASP A 353 -7.87 -2.53 -39.07
CA ASP A 353 -8.33 -1.50 -39.99
C ASP A 353 -8.62 -0.16 -39.28
N ALA A 354 -9.09 0.82 -40.05
CA ALA A 354 -9.45 2.14 -39.56
C ALA A 354 -10.72 2.16 -38.69
N GLN A 355 -11.57 1.12 -38.77
CA GLN A 355 -12.74 0.99 -37.90
C GLN A 355 -12.31 0.58 -36.50
N CYS A 356 -11.44 -0.42 -36.38
CA CYS A 356 -10.82 -0.83 -35.13
C CYS A 356 -10.08 0.33 -34.45
N GLN A 357 -9.31 1.10 -35.23
CA GLN A 357 -8.60 2.28 -34.70
C GLN A 357 -9.58 3.32 -34.13
N ARG A 358 -10.62 3.71 -34.87
CA ARG A 358 -11.63 4.67 -34.39
C ARG A 358 -12.39 4.15 -33.17
N GLY A 359 -12.69 2.85 -33.15
CA GLY A 359 -13.37 2.20 -32.03
C GLY A 359 -12.55 2.09 -30.75
N HIS A 360 -11.21 2.13 -30.85
CA HIS A 360 -10.29 2.15 -29.70
C HIS A 360 -9.79 3.56 -29.36
N TRP A 361 -10.06 4.56 -30.21
CA TRP A 361 -9.47 5.90 -30.05
C TRP A 361 -9.84 6.58 -28.74
N LYS A 362 -11.05 6.36 -28.21
CA LYS A 362 -11.49 6.93 -26.93
C LYS A 362 -10.54 6.55 -25.79
N ASP A 363 -10.05 5.31 -25.81
CA ASP A 363 -9.17 4.74 -24.80
C ASP A 363 -7.70 5.08 -25.13
N HIS A 364 -7.30 4.89 -26.39
CA HIS A 364 -5.92 5.10 -26.84
C HIS A 364 -5.44 6.55 -26.79
N LYS A 365 -6.30 7.54 -27.07
CA LYS A 365 -5.88 8.94 -27.22
C LYS A 365 -5.20 9.51 -25.98
N VAL A 366 -5.58 9.02 -24.80
CA VAL A 366 -5.09 9.50 -23.49
C VAL A 366 -3.61 9.18 -23.31
N SER A 367 -3.14 8.12 -23.96
CA SER A 367 -1.79 7.58 -23.81
C SER A 367 -1.00 7.51 -25.13
N CYS A 368 -1.55 8.02 -26.22
CA CYS A 368 -0.91 8.03 -27.53
C CYS A 368 0.18 9.12 -27.64
N THR A 369 1.44 8.73 -27.45
CA THR A 369 2.61 9.62 -27.54
C THR A 369 3.48 9.32 -28.78
N PRO A 370 3.96 10.33 -29.53
CA PRO A 370 4.88 10.13 -30.65
C PRO A 370 6.21 9.49 -30.23
N PRO A 371 6.87 8.70 -31.11
CA PRO A 371 8.24 8.25 -30.86
C PRO A 371 9.18 9.44 -30.71
N GLY A 372 9.93 9.51 -29.60
CA GLY A 372 10.90 10.58 -29.32
C GLY A 372 10.45 11.67 -28.33
N ASP A 373 9.15 11.78 -28.03
CA ASP A 373 8.58 12.78 -27.10
C ASP A 373 8.48 12.28 -25.64
N ALA A 374 9.00 11.08 -25.35
CA ALA A 374 8.98 10.52 -24.01
C ALA A 374 10.08 11.17 -23.16
N ALA A 375 9.71 11.72 -22.00
CA ALA A 375 10.64 12.42 -21.13
C ALA A 375 11.71 11.45 -20.62
N SER A 376 12.98 11.78 -20.87
CA SER A 376 14.12 11.03 -20.34
C SER A 376 14.36 11.46 -18.88
N GLY A 377 14.35 10.52 -17.95
CA GLY A 377 14.85 10.76 -16.59
C GLY A 377 16.35 11.10 -16.60
N ALA A 378 16.81 11.82 -15.57
CA ALA A 378 18.23 12.08 -15.36
C ALA A 378 18.93 10.82 -14.81
N GLY A 379 20.08 10.43 -15.38
CA GLY A 379 20.91 9.30 -14.91
C GLY A 379 21.52 8.46 -16.06
N GLU A 380 22.48 7.59 -15.72
CA GLU A 380 23.14 6.66 -16.67
C GLU A 380 22.15 5.64 -17.26
N HIS A 381 21.09 5.30 -16.52
CA HIS A 381 19.94 4.52 -17.00
C HIS A 381 18.75 5.45 -17.29
N LYS A 382 18.64 5.93 -18.54
CA LYS A 382 17.54 6.81 -18.98
C LYS A 382 16.19 6.08 -18.93
N ILE A 383 15.47 6.13 -17.81
CA ILE A 383 14.07 5.70 -17.75
C ILE A 383 13.26 6.65 -18.64
N VAL A 384 12.52 6.06 -19.59
CA VAL A 384 11.71 6.79 -20.57
C VAL A 384 10.25 6.75 -20.12
N TRP A 385 9.78 7.85 -19.54
CA TRP A 385 8.43 7.91 -18.99
C TRP A 385 7.36 8.08 -20.06
N GLY A 386 6.28 7.32 -19.92
CA GLY A 386 5.06 7.49 -20.71
C GLY A 386 4.26 8.75 -20.32
N ALA A 387 3.05 8.88 -20.85
CA ALA A 387 2.17 9.99 -20.48
C ALA A 387 1.70 9.88 -19.01
N LYS A 388 1.39 8.65 -18.58
CA LYS A 388 0.90 8.32 -17.24
C LYS A 388 1.25 6.88 -16.90
N GLU A 389 1.85 6.67 -15.75
CA GLU A 389 2.15 5.36 -15.13
C GLU A 389 1.71 5.42 -13.66
N MET A 390 1.29 4.30 -13.10
CA MET A 390 0.95 4.22 -11.68
C MET A 390 1.69 3.06 -11.04
N SER A 391 2.02 3.19 -9.75
CA SER A 391 2.69 2.14 -9.02
C SER A 391 2.18 2.06 -7.60
N ILE A 392 2.20 0.85 -7.04
CA ILE A 392 2.09 0.59 -5.62
C ILE A 392 3.43 0.01 -5.19
N LEU A 393 4.12 0.70 -4.30
CA LEU A 393 5.38 0.24 -3.72
C LEU A 393 5.12 -0.19 -2.28
N TYR A 394 5.68 -1.33 -1.88
CA TYR A 394 5.63 -1.78 -0.49
C TYR A 394 6.96 -1.48 0.19
N GLY A 395 6.88 -0.94 1.39
CA GLY A 395 8.05 -0.63 2.21
C GLY A 395 7.71 -0.51 3.69
N PRO A 396 8.68 -0.11 4.53
CA PRO A 396 8.46 0.12 5.95
C PRO A 396 7.55 1.33 6.19
N GLN A 397 7.08 1.51 7.43
CA GLN A 397 6.26 2.68 7.80
C GLN A 397 6.96 4.03 7.51
N THR A 398 8.29 4.06 7.46
CA THR A 398 9.07 5.26 7.17
C THR A 398 9.03 5.67 5.69
N SER A 399 8.59 4.78 4.80
CA SER A 399 8.49 5.07 3.36
C SER A 399 7.13 5.62 2.93
N VAL A 400 6.22 5.91 3.87
CA VAL A 400 4.89 6.44 3.57
C VAL A 400 4.62 7.78 4.28
N PRO A 401 3.74 8.64 3.72
CA PRO A 401 3.27 9.86 4.36
C PRO A 401 2.67 9.67 5.77
N PHE A 402 2.83 10.66 6.64
CA PHE A 402 2.14 10.65 7.93
C PHE A 402 0.61 10.67 7.80
N ASP A 403 0.08 11.35 6.78
CA ASP A 403 -1.36 11.36 6.48
C ASP A 403 -1.88 9.92 6.27
N ASP A 404 -1.14 9.09 5.54
CA ASP A 404 -1.53 7.70 5.28
C ASP A 404 -1.45 6.87 6.56
N LEU A 405 -0.40 7.06 7.37
CA LEU A 405 -0.28 6.40 8.67
C LEU A 405 -1.40 6.80 9.65
N ASP A 406 -1.78 8.08 9.67
CA ASP A 406 -2.86 8.60 10.49
C ASP A 406 -4.21 7.99 10.08
N VAL A 407 -4.47 7.90 8.78
CA VAL A 407 -5.68 7.24 8.24
C VAL A 407 -5.68 5.74 8.56
N VAL A 408 -4.53 5.06 8.40
CA VAL A 408 -4.38 3.63 8.74
C VAL A 408 -4.71 3.39 10.21
N ALA A 409 -4.15 4.20 11.12
CA ALA A 409 -4.41 4.08 12.55
C ALA A 409 -5.87 4.40 12.90
N LYS A 410 -6.39 5.53 12.40
CA LYS A 410 -7.74 6.01 12.70
C LYS A 410 -8.84 5.06 12.23
N HIS A 411 -8.66 4.46 11.06
CA HIS A 411 -9.67 3.59 10.44
C HIS A 411 -9.31 2.10 10.51
N SER A 412 -8.25 1.74 11.22
CA SER A 412 -7.76 0.36 11.34
C SER A 412 -7.59 -0.32 9.98
N LEU A 413 -7.00 0.40 9.02
CA LEU A 413 -6.80 -0.14 7.68
C LEU A 413 -5.80 -1.30 7.71
N PRO A 414 -6.04 -2.39 6.95
CA PRO A 414 -5.20 -3.57 7.00
C PRO A 414 -3.83 -3.31 6.36
N ILE A 415 -2.78 -3.78 7.03
CA ILE A 415 -1.39 -3.78 6.53
C ILE A 415 -0.89 -5.22 6.54
N ALA A 416 -0.30 -5.64 5.42
CA ALA A 416 0.24 -6.99 5.31
C ALA A 416 1.44 -7.18 6.23
N LYS A 417 1.48 -8.31 6.93
CA LYS A 417 2.64 -8.77 7.69
C LYS A 417 3.18 -10.02 7.02
N VAL A 418 4.39 -9.95 6.47
CA VAL A 418 5.05 -11.02 5.74
C VAL A 418 6.42 -11.24 6.36
N LYS A 419 6.72 -12.46 6.83
CA LYS A 419 8.01 -12.79 7.48
C LYS A 419 8.40 -11.80 8.60
N LEU A 420 7.42 -11.40 9.42
CA LEU A 420 7.54 -10.41 10.51
C LEU A 420 7.75 -8.95 10.07
N GLU A 421 7.82 -8.67 8.77
CA GLU A 421 7.89 -7.33 8.20
C GLU A 421 6.48 -6.80 7.90
N ALA A 422 6.19 -5.57 8.31
CA ALA A 422 4.96 -4.87 7.94
C ALA A 422 5.18 -4.11 6.61
N LEU A 423 4.38 -4.47 5.59
CA LEU A 423 4.51 -3.94 4.23
C LEU A 423 3.45 -2.86 3.99
N TYR A 424 3.84 -1.59 4.12
CA TYR A 424 2.98 -0.44 3.90
C TYR A 424 2.90 -0.12 2.40
N PRO A 425 1.70 -0.05 1.80
CA PRO A 425 1.55 0.33 0.40
C PRO A 425 1.65 1.84 0.21
N SER A 426 2.45 2.27 -0.76
CA SER A 426 2.54 3.65 -1.25
C SER A 426 2.09 3.69 -2.70
N ALA A 427 0.90 4.24 -2.95
CA ALA A 427 0.38 4.43 -4.31
C ALA A 427 0.81 5.78 -4.89
N VAL A 428 1.33 5.77 -6.12
CA VAL A 428 1.84 6.98 -6.79
C VAL A 428 1.46 6.98 -8.26
N VAL A 429 1.13 8.15 -8.79
CA VAL A 429 0.92 8.38 -10.23
C VAL A 429 2.05 9.24 -10.78
N PHE A 430 2.75 8.70 -11.78
CA PHE A 430 3.78 9.40 -12.53
C PHE A 430 3.18 9.98 -13.80
N ARG A 431 3.06 11.30 -13.86
CA ARG A 431 2.60 12.04 -15.05
C ARG A 431 3.83 12.60 -15.76
N LYS A 432 4.22 11.98 -16.88
CA LYS A 432 5.49 12.28 -17.57
C LYS A 432 6.71 12.23 -16.63
N GLY A 433 6.71 11.27 -15.70
CA GLY A 433 7.77 11.09 -14.70
C GLY A 433 7.65 11.96 -13.44
N VAL A 434 6.71 12.91 -13.38
CA VAL A 434 6.46 13.71 -12.17
C VAL A 434 5.51 12.94 -11.24
N PRO A 435 5.91 12.62 -10.00
CA PRO A 435 5.05 11.92 -9.06
C PRO A 435 3.94 12.82 -8.54
N SER A 436 2.79 12.23 -8.25
CA SER A 436 1.60 12.90 -7.73
C SER A 436 0.67 11.90 -7.06
N VAL A 437 -0.15 12.39 -6.13
CA VAL A 437 -1.15 11.58 -5.42
C VAL A 437 -2.22 11.11 -6.41
N PRO A 438 -2.64 9.82 -6.37
CA PRO A 438 -3.74 9.33 -7.17
C PRO A 438 -5.08 9.96 -6.81
N ASP A 439 -5.93 10.23 -7.81
CA ASP A 439 -7.36 10.47 -7.57
C ASP A 439 -8.14 9.15 -7.35
N VAL A 440 -9.43 9.24 -7.00
CA VAL A 440 -10.25 8.06 -6.73
C VAL A 440 -10.44 7.14 -7.96
N THR A 441 -10.44 7.71 -9.17
CA THR A 441 -10.54 6.92 -10.41
C THR A 441 -9.25 6.15 -10.68
N GLU A 442 -8.11 6.74 -10.32
CA GLU A 442 -6.79 6.14 -10.40
C GLU A 442 -6.61 5.02 -9.38
N LEU A 443 -7.06 5.23 -8.14
CA LEU A 443 -7.10 4.17 -7.12
C LEU A 443 -8.02 3.01 -7.53
N ALA A 444 -9.14 3.28 -8.20
CA ALA A 444 -10.01 2.22 -8.71
C ALA A 444 -9.29 1.34 -9.75
N TRP A 445 -8.54 1.94 -10.68
CA TRP A 445 -7.72 1.19 -11.65
C TRP A 445 -6.60 0.38 -10.99
N LEU A 446 -5.94 0.94 -9.97
CA LEU A 446 -4.97 0.20 -9.16
C LEU A 446 -5.63 -0.98 -8.43
N THR A 447 -6.82 -0.79 -7.88
CA THR A 447 -7.61 -1.85 -7.22
C THR A 447 -8.01 -2.96 -8.19
N ARG A 448 -8.46 -2.62 -9.40
CA ARG A 448 -8.74 -3.59 -10.47
C ARG A 448 -7.51 -4.45 -10.79
N ALA A 449 -6.35 -3.82 -10.89
CA ALA A 449 -5.10 -4.53 -11.18
C ALA A 449 -4.64 -5.43 -10.03
N LEU A 450 -4.80 -4.98 -8.77
CA LEU A 450 -4.57 -5.82 -7.59
C LEU A 450 -5.49 -7.06 -7.63
N ASN A 451 -6.80 -6.86 -7.84
CA ASN A 451 -7.76 -7.96 -7.93
C ASN A 451 -7.40 -8.96 -9.04
N ALA A 452 -7.01 -8.47 -10.22
CA ALA A 452 -6.59 -9.32 -11.32
C ALA A 452 -5.32 -10.13 -11.01
N GLN A 453 -4.29 -9.50 -10.42
CA GLN A 453 -3.08 -10.22 -10.04
C GLN A 453 -3.33 -11.23 -8.91
N ILE A 454 -4.15 -10.88 -7.92
CA ILE A 454 -4.56 -11.78 -6.84
C ILE A 454 -5.22 -13.04 -7.42
N GLU A 455 -6.13 -12.88 -8.39
CA GLU A 455 -6.80 -14.00 -9.07
C GLU A 455 -5.79 -14.89 -9.80
N ILE A 456 -4.90 -14.29 -10.60
CA ILE A 456 -3.89 -15.06 -11.35
C ILE A 456 -2.97 -15.84 -10.40
N VAL A 457 -2.47 -15.20 -9.35
CA VAL A 457 -1.46 -15.79 -8.47
C VAL A 457 -2.07 -16.82 -7.50
N SER A 458 -3.33 -16.64 -7.09
CA SER A 458 -3.99 -17.54 -6.14
C SER A 458 -4.64 -18.73 -6.83
N ASN A 459 -5.34 -18.49 -7.94
CA ASN A 459 -6.26 -19.45 -8.54
C ASN A 459 -5.80 -19.96 -9.90
N GLN A 460 -4.86 -19.28 -10.56
CA GLN A 460 -4.38 -19.63 -11.91
C GLN A 460 -2.84 -19.68 -11.99
N PRO A 461 -2.14 -20.45 -11.13
CA PRO A 461 -0.68 -20.39 -10.99
C PRO A 461 0.10 -20.75 -12.26
N LEU A 462 -0.50 -21.54 -13.16
CA LEU A 462 0.09 -21.92 -14.45
C LEU A 462 -0.41 -21.07 -15.62
N PHE A 463 -1.13 -19.97 -15.37
CA PHE A 463 -1.74 -19.16 -16.43
C PHE A 463 -0.71 -18.68 -17.45
N MET A 464 0.43 -18.20 -16.98
CA MET A 464 1.47 -17.63 -17.84
C MET A 464 2.11 -18.71 -18.73
N GLN A 465 2.35 -19.90 -18.19
CA GLN A 465 2.90 -21.06 -18.89
C GLN A 465 1.90 -21.60 -19.92
N ASN A 466 0.64 -21.78 -19.51
CA ASN A 466 -0.41 -22.39 -20.32
C ASN A 466 -0.90 -21.52 -21.49
N THR A 467 -0.62 -20.22 -21.47
CA THR A 467 -1.01 -19.26 -22.52
C THR A 467 0.17 -18.81 -23.38
N MET A 468 1.37 -19.36 -23.14
CA MET A 468 2.60 -18.95 -23.84
C MET A 468 2.58 -19.32 -25.34
N GLY A 469 2.00 -20.47 -25.71
CA GLY A 469 1.84 -20.87 -27.12
C GLY A 469 1.03 -19.86 -27.94
N GLU A 470 -0.08 -19.39 -27.38
CA GLU A 470 -0.95 -18.35 -27.95
C GLU A 470 -0.26 -16.99 -28.08
N LEU A 471 0.64 -16.67 -27.14
CA LEU A 471 1.44 -15.44 -27.20
C LEU A 471 2.51 -15.53 -28.30
N LEU A 472 3.09 -16.72 -28.52
CA LEU A 472 4.19 -16.96 -29.46
C LEU A 472 3.79 -17.18 -30.92
N GLY A 473 2.49 -17.19 -31.22
CA GLY A 473 2.04 -17.44 -32.59
C GLY A 473 1.75 -18.90 -32.92
N LEU A 474 1.87 -19.83 -31.95
CA LEU A 474 1.91 -21.28 -32.23
C LEU A 474 0.52 -21.93 -32.29
N ASP A 475 -0.46 -21.33 -31.63
CA ASP A 475 -1.83 -21.83 -31.58
C ASP A 475 -2.64 -21.41 -32.82
N GLU A 476 -3.76 -22.11 -33.07
CA GLU A 476 -4.59 -21.93 -34.28
C GLU A 476 -4.97 -20.46 -34.54
N HIS A 477 -4.87 -20.04 -35.80
CA HIS A 477 -4.99 -18.64 -36.23
C HIS A 477 -6.33 -17.96 -35.88
N ASN A 478 -7.38 -18.74 -35.61
CA ASN A 478 -8.75 -18.28 -35.33
C ASN A 478 -9.25 -18.62 -33.92
N GLY A 479 -8.43 -19.24 -33.05
CA GLY A 479 -8.83 -19.56 -31.68
C GLY A 479 -9.03 -18.29 -30.83
N GLU A 480 -10.06 -18.27 -29.99
CA GLU A 480 -10.16 -17.26 -28.93
C GLU A 480 -9.01 -17.44 -27.94
N GLN A 481 -8.39 -16.34 -27.52
CA GLN A 481 -7.31 -16.40 -26.53
C GLN A 481 -7.86 -16.94 -25.22
N ARG A 482 -7.11 -17.83 -24.56
CA ARG A 482 -7.39 -18.17 -23.17
C ARG A 482 -7.32 -16.89 -22.34
N LYS A 483 -8.45 -16.60 -21.74
CA LYS A 483 -8.70 -15.45 -20.88
C LYS A 483 -9.26 -15.93 -19.56
N VAL A 484 -9.05 -15.15 -18.51
CA VAL A 484 -9.74 -15.35 -17.23
C VAL A 484 -10.80 -14.27 -17.13
N GLU A 485 -12.05 -14.68 -17.01
CA GLU A 485 -13.16 -13.78 -16.69
C GLU A 485 -13.31 -13.73 -15.17
N LEU A 486 -13.13 -12.54 -14.60
CA LEU A 486 -13.14 -12.31 -13.17
C LEU A 486 -14.32 -11.40 -12.82
N LYS A 487 -15.28 -11.94 -12.06
CA LYS A 487 -16.30 -11.14 -11.39
C LYS A 487 -15.80 -10.80 -10.00
N CYS A 488 -15.66 -9.52 -9.72
CA CYS A 488 -15.08 -9.02 -8.47
C CYS A 488 -15.81 -7.78 -7.98
N LYS A 489 -15.28 -7.18 -6.91
CA LYS A 489 -15.74 -5.88 -6.42
C LYS A 489 -14.61 -4.86 -6.43
N THR A 490 -14.87 -3.69 -6.96
CA THR A 490 -13.99 -2.52 -6.91
C THR A 490 -14.69 -1.45 -6.08
N PHE A 491 -14.11 -1.13 -4.91
CA PHE A 491 -14.74 -0.24 -3.92
C PHE A 491 -16.16 -0.64 -3.52
N GLY A 492 -16.40 -1.96 -3.41
CA GLY A 492 -17.70 -2.52 -3.02
C GLY A 492 -18.72 -2.62 -4.16
N LEU A 493 -18.47 -1.99 -5.30
CA LEU A 493 -19.29 -2.07 -6.52
C LEU A 493 -18.92 -3.31 -7.33
N ASP A 494 -19.93 -3.98 -7.90
CA ASP A 494 -19.70 -5.13 -8.78
C ASP A 494 -18.93 -4.71 -10.03
N ASP A 495 -17.93 -5.50 -10.41
CA ASP A 495 -17.00 -5.19 -11.48
C ASP A 495 -16.64 -6.48 -12.23
N GLU A 496 -16.54 -6.38 -13.55
CA GLU A 496 -16.18 -7.51 -14.41
C GLU A 496 -14.87 -7.22 -15.15
N LEU A 497 -13.88 -8.08 -14.95
CA LEU A 497 -12.56 -7.95 -15.55
C LEU A 497 -12.28 -9.14 -16.47
N VAL A 498 -11.59 -8.89 -17.57
CA VAL A 498 -11.00 -9.95 -18.41
C VAL A 498 -9.50 -9.82 -18.36
N ILE A 499 -8.84 -10.92 -18.01
CA ILE A 499 -7.40 -10.98 -17.83
C ILE A 499 -6.79 -11.81 -18.96
N ARG A 500 -5.72 -11.30 -19.56
CA ARG A 500 -4.96 -11.95 -20.64
C ARG A 500 -3.47 -11.94 -20.33
N ASN A 501 -2.74 -12.92 -20.83
CA ASN A 501 -1.28 -12.91 -20.77
C ASN A 501 -0.73 -11.83 -21.70
N SER A 502 0.08 -10.92 -21.14
CA SER A 502 0.75 -9.85 -21.86
C SER A 502 2.25 -9.83 -21.58
N THR A 503 2.86 -11.01 -21.39
CA THR A 503 4.30 -11.16 -21.18
C THR A 503 5.08 -10.42 -22.27
N VAL A 504 6.10 -9.68 -21.85
CA VAL A 504 7.01 -8.98 -22.76
C VAL A 504 8.19 -9.89 -23.07
N LEU A 505 8.45 -10.06 -24.37
CA LEU A 505 9.45 -10.99 -24.89
C LEU A 505 10.41 -10.28 -25.84
N THR A 506 11.69 -10.63 -25.74
CA THR A 506 12.71 -10.31 -26.73
C THR A 506 12.63 -11.29 -27.90
N MET A 507 13.28 -10.97 -29.02
CA MET A 507 13.39 -11.94 -30.13
C MET A 507 14.11 -13.23 -29.71
N GLN A 508 15.11 -13.13 -28.82
CA GLN A 508 15.82 -14.29 -28.30
C GLN A 508 14.91 -15.18 -27.45
N ASP A 509 14.05 -14.57 -26.62
CA ASP A 509 13.05 -15.31 -25.84
C ASP A 509 12.08 -16.04 -26.76
N VAL A 510 11.57 -15.37 -27.80
CA VAL A 510 10.63 -15.96 -28.76
C VAL A 510 11.24 -17.17 -29.47
N GLU A 511 12.47 -17.05 -29.96
CA GLU A 511 13.16 -18.16 -30.63
C GLU A 511 13.37 -19.34 -29.68
N ARG A 512 13.85 -19.05 -28.46
CA ARG A 512 14.10 -20.06 -27.43
C ARG A 512 12.82 -20.80 -27.05
N LEU A 513 11.75 -20.06 -26.74
CA LEU A 513 10.47 -20.64 -26.31
C LEU A 513 9.79 -21.42 -27.44
N ARG A 514 9.83 -20.92 -28.69
CA ARG A 514 9.32 -21.67 -29.85
C ARG A 514 10.03 -23.01 -30.03
N LYS A 515 11.36 -23.07 -29.82
CA LYS A 515 12.12 -24.33 -29.87
C LYS A 515 11.68 -25.31 -28.77
N VAL A 516 11.55 -24.82 -27.53
CA VAL A 516 11.12 -25.63 -26.38
C VAL A 516 9.71 -26.19 -26.57
N ILE A 517 8.76 -25.36 -26.98
CA ILE A 517 7.36 -25.79 -27.16
C ILE A 517 7.24 -26.79 -28.31
N LYS A 518 7.94 -26.58 -29.43
CA LYS A 518 7.97 -27.56 -30.53
C LYS A 518 8.52 -28.91 -30.06
N LYS A 519 9.62 -28.92 -29.32
CA LYS A 519 10.20 -30.15 -28.75
C LYS A 519 9.23 -30.86 -27.80
N GLN A 520 8.50 -30.11 -26.97
CA GLN A 520 7.47 -30.67 -26.08
C GLN A 520 6.27 -31.25 -26.87
N GLN A 521 5.82 -30.56 -27.92
CA GLN A 521 4.74 -31.04 -28.79
C GLN A 521 5.15 -32.29 -29.61
N GLU A 522 6.41 -32.36 -30.03
CA GLU A 522 6.98 -33.53 -30.72
C GLU A 522 7.10 -34.72 -29.75
N GLY A 523 7.65 -34.51 -28.54
CA GLY A 523 7.72 -35.56 -27.51
C GLY A 523 6.34 -36.06 -27.04
N ALA A 524 5.33 -35.18 -26.95
CA ALA A 524 3.94 -35.56 -26.66
C ALA A 524 3.30 -36.34 -27.82
N LYS A 525 3.69 -36.07 -29.07
CA LYS A 525 3.26 -36.84 -30.25
C LYS A 525 3.95 -38.20 -30.34
N GLU A 526 5.19 -38.32 -29.87
CA GLU A 526 5.91 -39.59 -29.80
C GLU A 526 5.38 -40.49 -28.68
N THR A 527 5.19 -39.96 -27.48
CA THR A 527 4.56 -40.70 -26.35
C THR A 527 3.11 -41.10 -26.63
N SER A 528 2.33 -40.27 -27.33
CA SER A 528 0.98 -40.66 -27.76
C SER A 528 0.98 -41.72 -28.88
N LYS A 529 1.99 -41.73 -29.76
CA LYS A 529 2.21 -42.78 -30.76
C LYS A 529 2.70 -44.09 -30.14
N GLU A 530 3.57 -44.03 -29.12
CA GLU A 530 3.98 -45.21 -28.35
C GLU A 530 2.83 -45.76 -27.50
N ALA A 531 1.99 -44.92 -26.91
CA ALA A 531 0.77 -45.36 -26.21
C ALA A 531 -0.30 -45.95 -27.14
N THR A 532 -0.31 -45.59 -28.43
CA THR A 532 -1.17 -46.26 -29.44
C THR A 532 -0.53 -47.50 -30.05
N LYS A 533 0.82 -47.61 -30.06
CA LYS A 533 1.53 -48.85 -30.45
C LYS A 533 1.52 -49.91 -29.34
N GLY A 534 1.64 -49.52 -28.07
CA GLY A 534 1.60 -50.41 -26.90
C GLY A 534 0.21 -50.99 -26.58
N LYS A 535 -0.83 -50.63 -27.37
CA LYS A 535 -2.15 -51.29 -27.34
C LYS A 535 -2.34 -52.33 -28.46
N ALA A 536 -1.35 -52.53 -29.32
CA ALA A 536 -1.37 -53.50 -30.41
C ALA A 536 -0.42 -54.69 -30.20
N GLU A 537 0.45 -54.65 -29.19
CA GLU A 537 1.33 -55.75 -28.81
C GLU A 537 1.31 -55.89 -27.29
N SER A 538 0.35 -56.65 -26.78
CA SER A 538 0.41 -57.23 -25.44
C SER A 538 0.20 -58.73 -25.61
N ASP A 539 1.30 -59.46 -25.72
CA ASP A 539 1.41 -60.82 -25.21
C ASP A 539 2.90 -61.05 -24.85
N ASP A 540 3.07 -61.48 -23.61
CA ASP A 540 4.20 -62.20 -23.00
C ASP A 540 5.46 -61.46 -22.49
N ASP A 541 5.50 -61.47 -21.15
CA ASP A 541 6.57 -61.94 -20.26
C ASP A 541 7.54 -60.96 -19.58
N ASP A 542 7.58 -61.18 -18.26
CA ASP A 542 8.38 -60.58 -17.19
C ASP A 542 9.89 -60.85 -17.36
N ASP A 543 10.76 -59.90 -16.96
CA ASP A 543 11.76 -60.14 -15.90
C ASP A 543 12.56 -58.87 -15.50
N TYR A 544 13.10 -58.94 -14.29
CA TYR A 544 13.95 -58.01 -13.55
C TYR A 544 15.22 -57.51 -14.29
N ASN A 545 15.69 -56.28 -14.03
CA ASN A 545 16.75 -55.98 -13.04
C ASN A 545 17.45 -54.61 -13.23
N ASP A 546 17.84 -54.05 -12.08
CA ASP A 546 18.95 -53.14 -11.72
C ASP A 546 19.27 -51.84 -12.46
N GLY A 547 19.48 -50.81 -11.64
CA GLY A 547 19.90 -49.48 -12.05
C GLY A 547 21.40 -49.28 -12.13
N GLU A 548 21.78 -48.05 -12.49
CA GLU A 548 23.09 -47.49 -12.19
C GLU A 548 23.04 -45.96 -12.19
N ASP A 549 23.79 -45.40 -11.25
CA ASP A 549 23.96 -43.99 -10.91
C ASP A 549 24.53 -43.13 -12.05
N LEU A 550 24.11 -41.86 -12.11
CA LEU A 550 24.94 -40.79 -12.67
C LEU A 550 24.99 -39.58 -11.72
N GLN A 551 26.23 -39.18 -11.49
CA GLN A 551 26.75 -38.22 -10.52
C GLN A 551 26.39 -36.76 -10.81
N ASP A 552 26.48 -35.99 -9.72
CA ASP A 552 26.39 -34.55 -9.58
C ASP A 552 27.13 -33.73 -10.67
N GLY A 553 26.43 -32.71 -11.18
CA GLY A 553 26.99 -31.57 -11.88
C GLY A 553 25.88 -30.64 -12.36
N GLU A 554 25.92 -29.37 -11.95
CA GLU A 554 25.01 -28.28 -12.34
C GLU A 554 23.67 -28.15 -11.58
N LYS A 555 23.77 -27.86 -10.28
CA LYS A 555 22.73 -27.09 -9.57
C LYS A 555 22.80 -25.64 -10.04
N GLY A 556 21.85 -25.22 -10.88
CA GLY A 556 21.82 -23.85 -11.39
C GLY A 556 20.65 -23.50 -12.30
N CYS A 557 19.43 -23.94 -12.03
CA CYS A 557 18.23 -23.26 -12.54
C CYS A 557 16.97 -23.78 -11.83
N VAL A 558 16.45 -23.00 -10.89
CA VAL A 558 15.06 -23.09 -10.47
C VAL A 558 14.24 -22.36 -11.53
N VAL A 559 13.49 -23.11 -12.35
CA VAL A 559 12.39 -22.57 -13.16
C VAL A 559 11.29 -23.62 -13.25
N MET A 560 10.15 -23.35 -12.60
CA MET A 560 8.83 -23.36 -13.25
C MET A 560 7.85 -22.47 -12.50
#